data_AF-A0A4R9JPR1-F1
#
_entry.id   AF-A0A4R9JPR1-F1
#
_cell.length_a   1.000
_cell.length_b   1.000
_cell.length_c   1.000
_cell.angle_alpha   90.00
_cell.angle_beta   90.00
_cell.angle_gamma   90.00
#
_symmetry.space_group_name_H-M   'P 1'
#
loop_
_entity.id
_entity.type
_entity.pdbx_description
1 polymer ?
#
loop_
_entity_poly.entity_id
_entity_poly.type
_entity_poly.pdbx_seq_one_letter_code
_entity_poly.pdbx_strand_id
1 'polypeptide(L)'
;MLLNKVLKILIVAIMFSVYINCSNQKDQCLKRAETKGGEKYQDSSSACATYLVLSETARTSEEQGRSSFAARFLASEALAICIVKVAEERKCQSKSKYIPHFGD
;
A
#
# COMPACT_ATOMS: atom_id res chain seq x y z
N MET A 1 41.45 27.38 6.94
CA MET A 1 40.72 26.74 8.07
C MET A 1 39.21 26.64 7.83
N LEU A 2 38.56 27.68 7.28
CA LEU A 2 37.13 27.69 6.91
C LEU A 2 36.74 26.65 5.86
N LEU A 3 37.53 26.50 4.79
CA LEU A 3 37.25 25.55 3.69
C LEU A 3 37.10 24.10 4.17
N ASN A 4 37.94 23.70 5.14
CA ASN A 4 37.93 22.34 5.69
C ASN A 4 36.75 22.09 6.64
N LYS A 5 36.22 23.16 7.29
CA LYS A 5 34.99 23.08 8.10
C LYS A 5 33.75 22.99 7.20
N VAL A 6 33.68 23.80 6.15
CA VAL A 6 32.58 23.79 5.17
C VAL A 6 32.50 22.44 4.45
N LEU A 7 33.65 21.88 4.03
CA LEU A 7 33.71 20.57 3.40
C LEU A 7 33.18 19.46 4.32
N LYS A 8 33.55 19.45 5.61
CA LYS A 8 33.04 18.49 6.59
C LYS A 8 31.54 18.58 6.78
N ILE A 9 31.00 19.81 6.86
CA ILE A 9 29.55 20.02 6.97
C ILE A 9 28.83 19.51 5.72
N LEU A 10 29.39 19.77 4.53
CA LEU A 10 28.82 19.30 3.27
C LEU A 10 28.78 17.76 3.19
N ILE A 11 29.87 17.08 3.59
CA ILE A 11 29.93 15.61 3.62
C ILE A 11 28.90 15.03 4.58
N VAL A 12 28.74 15.62 5.78
CA VAL A 12 27.74 15.18 6.75
C VAL A 12 26.32 15.41 6.21
N ALA A 13 26.05 16.53 5.55
CA ALA A 13 24.76 16.81 4.93
C ALA A 13 24.44 15.81 3.80
N ILE A 14 25.42 15.47 2.96
CA ILE A 14 25.28 14.48 1.89
C ILE A 14 24.97 13.10 2.49
N MET A 15 25.73 12.65 3.49
CA MET A 15 25.48 11.37 4.17
C MET A 15 24.08 11.32 4.82
N PHE A 16 23.64 12.42 5.44
CA PHE A 16 22.31 12.53 6.02
C PHE A 16 21.21 12.48 4.96
N SER A 17 21.41 13.14 3.81
CA SER A 17 20.46 13.13 2.69
C SER A 17 20.32 11.74 2.03
N VAL A 18 21.41 10.98 1.95
CA VAL A 18 21.41 9.59 1.47
C VAL A 18 20.67 8.68 2.46
N TYR A 19 20.83 8.92 3.76
CA TYR A 19 20.14 8.16 4.81
C TYR A 19 18.62 8.39 4.78
N ILE A 20 18.16 9.63 4.58
CA ILE A 20 16.72 9.95 4.51
C ILE A 20 16.06 9.31 3.28
N ASN A 21 16.77 9.18 2.15
CA ASN A 21 16.26 8.56 0.93
C ASN A 21 16.40 7.03 0.89
N CYS A 22 16.88 6.39 1.97
CA CYS A 22 16.92 4.93 2.03
C CYS A 22 15.52 4.35 2.31
N SER A 23 14.78 4.05 1.25
CA SER A 23 13.68 3.08 1.33
C SER A 23 14.27 1.66 1.36
N ASN A 24 13.72 0.76 2.16
CA ASN A 24 14.10 -0.66 2.08
C ASN A 24 13.33 -1.37 0.95
N GLN A 25 13.82 -2.53 0.52
CA GLN A 25 13.20 -3.30 -0.57
C GLN A 25 11.74 -3.67 -0.30
N LYS A 26 11.36 -3.91 0.95
CA LYS A 26 9.99 -4.26 1.33
C LYS A 26 9.04 -3.08 1.21
N ASP A 27 9.43 -1.92 1.72
CA ASP A 27 8.60 -0.71 1.69
C ASP A 27 8.39 -0.20 0.26
N GLN A 28 9.41 -0.28 -0.59
CA GLN A 28 9.27 0.09 -1.99
C GLN A 28 8.37 -0.88 -2.76
N CYS A 29 8.42 -2.17 -2.42
CA CYS A 29 7.50 -3.16 -2.97
C CYS A 29 6.06 -2.86 -2.54
N LEU A 30 5.82 -2.55 -1.26
CA LEU A 30 4.49 -2.22 -0.75
C LEU A 30 3.91 -0.97 -1.42
N LYS A 31 4.69 0.11 -1.54
CA LYS A 31 4.26 1.32 -2.28
C LYS A 31 3.84 1.02 -3.73
N ARG A 32 4.51 0.07 -4.39
CA ARG A 32 4.10 -0.37 -5.74
C ARG A 32 2.83 -1.22 -5.72
N ALA A 33 2.66 -2.05 -4.71
CA ALA A 33 1.43 -2.84 -4.53
C ALA A 33 0.21 -1.94 -4.28
N GLU A 34 0.38 -0.78 -3.64
CA GLU A 34 -0.71 0.19 -3.40
C GLU A 34 -1.32 0.75 -4.71
N THR A 35 -0.55 0.86 -5.79
CA THR A 35 -1.07 1.34 -7.08
C THR A 35 -1.66 0.22 -7.95
N LYS A 36 -1.47 -1.04 -7.57
CA LYS A 36 -2.04 -2.20 -8.29
C LYS A 36 -3.51 -2.41 -7.90
N GLY A 37 -4.35 -2.61 -8.91
CA GLY A 37 -5.81 -2.77 -8.72
C GLY A 37 -6.59 -1.46 -8.67
N GLY A 38 -5.95 -0.32 -8.96
CA GLY A 38 -6.58 1.01 -9.01
C GLY A 38 -6.42 1.81 -7.72
N GLU A 39 -6.68 3.12 -7.79
CA GLU A 39 -6.50 4.08 -6.69
C GLU A 39 -7.64 4.07 -5.66
N LYS A 40 -8.69 3.28 -5.89
CA LYS A 40 -9.93 3.30 -5.10
C LYS A 40 -9.70 2.91 -3.63
N TYR A 41 -8.71 2.07 -3.36
CA TYR A 41 -8.34 1.62 -2.02
C TYR A 41 -6.84 1.74 -1.81
N GLN A 42 -6.43 2.24 -0.65
CA GLN A 42 -5.01 2.44 -0.35
C GLN A 42 -4.28 1.09 -0.23
N ASP A 43 -4.80 0.18 0.59
CA ASP A 43 -4.21 -1.12 0.90
C ASP A 43 -5.20 -2.27 0.70
N SER A 44 -4.73 -3.50 0.83
CA SER A 44 -5.60 -4.67 0.76
C SER A 44 -6.66 -4.66 1.88
N SER A 45 -6.28 -4.23 3.09
CA SER A 45 -7.13 -4.27 4.28
C SER A 45 -8.41 -3.45 4.09
N SER A 46 -8.28 -2.23 3.58
CA SER A 46 -9.40 -1.32 3.28
C SER A 46 -10.32 -1.91 2.21
N ALA A 47 -9.79 -2.43 1.11
CA ALA A 47 -10.60 -3.09 0.08
C ALA A 47 -11.37 -4.30 0.63
N CYS A 48 -10.70 -5.15 1.41
CA CYS A 48 -11.31 -6.34 2.01
C CYS A 48 -12.36 -5.98 3.07
N ALA A 49 -12.11 -4.95 3.88
CA ALA A 49 -13.06 -4.45 4.87
C ALA A 49 -14.32 -3.89 4.18
N THR A 50 -14.16 -3.14 3.09
CA THR A 50 -15.29 -2.64 2.31
C THR A 50 -16.12 -3.77 1.71
N TYR A 51 -15.47 -4.83 1.19
CA TYR A 51 -16.20 -6.03 0.75
C TYR A 51 -17.05 -6.63 1.88
N LEU A 52 -16.48 -6.82 3.08
CA LEU A 52 -17.20 -7.41 4.21
C LEU A 52 -18.42 -6.56 4.59
N VAL A 53 -18.25 -5.24 4.71
CA VAL A 53 -19.34 -4.32 5.07
C VAL A 53 -20.44 -4.29 4.00
N LEU A 54 -20.08 -4.23 2.72
CA LEU A 54 -21.05 -4.20 1.63
C LEU A 54 -21.78 -5.54 1.46
N SER A 55 -21.09 -6.65 1.67
CA SER A 55 -21.68 -7.99 1.69
C SER A 55 -22.71 -8.12 2.82
N GLU A 56 -22.38 -7.63 4.01
CA GLU A 56 -23.28 -7.64 5.16
C GLU A 56 -24.49 -6.71 4.94
N THR A 57 -24.27 -5.55 4.33
CA THR A 57 -25.34 -4.60 3.96
C THR A 57 -26.28 -5.21 2.93
N ALA A 58 -25.73 -5.93 1.93
CA ALA A 58 -26.51 -6.64 0.93
C ALA A 58 -27.37 -7.74 1.57
N ARG A 59 -26.78 -8.54 2.47
CA ARG A 59 -27.49 -9.58 3.22
C ARG A 59 -28.64 -9.00 4.03
N THR A 60 -28.37 -7.95 4.81
CA THR A 60 -29.39 -7.28 5.63
C THR A 60 -30.53 -6.72 4.76
N SER A 61 -30.21 -6.19 3.57
CA SER A 61 -31.22 -5.67 2.64
C SER A 61 -32.11 -6.78 2.08
N GLU A 62 -31.53 -7.93 1.73
CA GLU A 62 -32.27 -9.12 1.27
C GLU A 62 -33.18 -9.67 2.34
N GLU A 63 -32.72 -9.74 3.59
CA GLU A 63 -33.52 -10.16 4.75
C GLU A 63 -34.72 -9.22 4.98
N GLN A 64 -34.58 -7.93 4.64
CA GLN A 64 -35.66 -6.94 4.67
C GLN A 64 -36.54 -6.94 3.40
N GLY A 65 -36.32 -7.87 2.46
CA GLY A 65 -37.06 -7.93 1.19
C GLY A 65 -36.74 -6.78 0.23
N ARG A 66 -35.62 -6.09 0.42
CA ARG A 66 -35.15 -4.98 -0.42
C ARG A 66 -34.14 -5.47 -1.45
N SER A 67 -34.05 -4.76 -2.58
CA SER A 67 -33.01 -5.02 -3.58
C SER A 67 -31.62 -4.71 -3.03
N SER A 68 -30.73 -5.69 -3.11
CA SER A 68 -29.32 -5.61 -2.68
C SER A 68 -28.34 -5.48 -3.85
N PHE A 69 -28.84 -5.35 -5.08
CA PHE A 69 -28.03 -5.44 -6.30
C PHE A 69 -26.82 -4.49 -6.28
N ALA A 70 -27.03 -3.22 -5.95
CA ALA A 70 -25.95 -2.22 -5.91
C ALA A 70 -24.90 -2.56 -4.83
N ALA A 71 -25.34 -2.98 -3.65
CA ALA A 71 -24.45 -3.40 -2.57
C ALA A 71 -23.62 -4.63 -2.97
N ARG A 72 -24.23 -5.63 -3.62
CA ARG A 72 -23.52 -6.82 -4.14
C ARG A 72 -22.55 -6.49 -5.27
N PHE A 73 -22.92 -5.58 -6.17
CA PHE A 73 -22.05 -5.15 -7.26
C PHE A 73 -20.79 -4.48 -6.71
N LEU A 74 -20.97 -3.50 -5.80
CA LEU A 74 -19.86 -2.81 -5.15
C LEU A 74 -19.03 -3.76 -4.27
N ALA A 75 -19.67 -4.71 -3.58
CA ALA A 75 -18.97 -5.74 -2.81
C ALA A 75 -18.08 -6.61 -3.72
N SER A 76 -18.57 -6.98 -4.89
CA SER A 76 -17.82 -7.80 -5.86
C SER A 76 -16.61 -7.05 -6.41
N GLU A 77 -16.76 -5.75 -6.70
CA GLU A 77 -15.66 -4.88 -7.10
C GLU A 77 -14.60 -4.76 -5.99
N ALA A 78 -15.04 -4.51 -4.75
CA ALA A 78 -14.16 -4.43 -3.59
C ALA A 78 -13.42 -5.75 -3.33
N LEU A 79 -14.08 -6.89 -3.51
CA LEU A 79 -13.48 -8.23 -3.39
C LEU A 79 -12.39 -8.45 -4.44
N ALA A 80 -12.66 -8.10 -5.70
CA ALA A 80 -11.67 -8.24 -6.77
C ALA A 80 -10.41 -7.42 -6.46
N ILE A 81 -10.57 -6.17 -6.02
CA ILE A 81 -9.45 -5.30 -5.65
C ILE A 81 -8.71 -5.83 -4.42
N CYS A 82 -9.43 -6.31 -3.40
CA CYS A 82 -8.89 -6.97 -2.22
C CYS A 82 -7.98 -8.14 -2.63
N ILE A 83 -8.45 -9.07 -3.47
CA ILE A 83 -7.67 -10.23 -3.91
C ILE A 83 -6.39 -9.81 -4.61
N VAL A 84 -6.46 -8.84 -5.54
CA VAL A 84 -5.29 -8.34 -6.27
C VAL A 84 -4.28 -7.73 -5.31
N LYS A 85 -4.71 -6.83 -4.41
CA LYS A 85 -3.81 -6.17 -3.46
C LYS A 85 -3.20 -7.15 -2.46
N VAL A 86 -3.97 -8.10 -1.92
CA VAL A 86 -3.43 -9.17 -1.05
C VAL A 86 -2.35 -9.97 -1.79
N ALA A 87 -2.58 -10.32 -3.06
CA ALA A 87 -1.61 -11.07 -3.83
C ALA A 87 -0.30 -10.29 -4.03
N GLU A 88 -0.38 -8.99 -4.32
CA GLU A 88 0.80 -8.12 -4.44
C GLU A 88 1.53 -7.92 -3.10
N GLU A 89 0.80 -7.65 -2.01
CA GLU A 89 1.38 -7.51 -0.68
C GLU A 89 2.09 -8.80 -0.23
N ARG A 90 1.52 -9.97 -0.54
CA ARG A 90 2.18 -11.26 -0.26
C ARG A 90 3.48 -11.42 -1.01
N LYS A 91 3.58 -10.97 -2.27
CA LYS A 91 4.87 -10.96 -3.01
C LYS A 91 5.90 -10.08 -2.31
N CYS A 92 5.47 -9.02 -1.62
CA CYS A 92 6.34 -8.14 -0.85
C CYS A 92 6.73 -8.69 0.52
N GLN A 93 5.98 -9.63 1.09
CA GLN A 93 6.29 -10.17 2.42
C GLN A 93 7.65 -10.89 2.45
N SER A 94 8.06 -11.52 1.35
CA SER A 94 9.35 -12.21 1.19
C SER A 94 10.53 -11.26 0.96
N LYS A 95 10.30 -9.95 0.78
CA LYS A 95 11.36 -8.95 0.61
C LYS A 95 11.97 -8.56 1.95
N SER A 96 13.27 -8.29 1.94
CA SER A 96 14.02 -7.92 3.15
C SER A 96 13.71 -6.49 3.59
N LYS A 97 13.51 -6.30 4.90
CA LYS A 97 13.46 -4.97 5.55
C LYS A 97 14.85 -4.38 5.80
N TYR A 98 15.89 -5.20 5.71
CA TYR A 98 17.27 -4.84 6.08
C TYR A 98 18.13 -4.49 4.88
N ILE A 99 17.65 -4.77 3.67
CA ILE A 99 18.37 -4.43 2.44
C ILE A 99 17.80 -3.10 1.93
N PRO A 100 18.63 -2.05 1.81
CA PRO A 100 18.23 -0.80 1.19
C PRO A 100 17.89 -1.05 -0.29
N HIS A 101 16.88 -0.35 -0.78
CA HIS A 101 16.59 -0.29 -2.20
C HIS A 101 17.41 0.82 -2.83
N PHE A 102 18.03 0.52 -3.99
CA PHE A 102 18.77 1.50 -4.78
C PHE A 102 18.02 1.73 -6.10
N GLY A 103 17.53 2.95 -6.32
CA GLY A 103 16.81 3.37 -7.52
C GLY A 103 15.29 3.29 -7.44
N ASP A 104 14.62 3.54 -8.57
CA ASP A 104 13.21 3.28 -8.83
C ASP A 104 13.07 2.09 -9.79
#